data_AF-A0A453BPR2-F1
#
_entry.id   AF-A0A453BPR2-F1
#
_cell.length_a   1.000
_cell.length_b   1.000
_cell.length_c   1.000
_cell.angle_alpha   90.00
_cell.angle_beta   90.00
_cell.angle_gamma   90.00
#
_symmetry.space_group_name_H-M   'P 1'
#
loop_
_entity.id
_entity.type
_entity.pdbx_description
1 polymer ?
#
loop_
_entity_poly.entity_id
_entity_poly.type
_entity_poly.pdbx_seq_one_letter_code
_entity_poly.pdbx_strand_id
1 'polypeptide(L)'
;MCYFLQKEIALYTASKANLEFSQFNIDDDVDPLFKEYWCKRLHPKNVAEKVYRQPPLRISLRSGRLNKQDFKFTKHQTSLLLAADSIGKKIQYNCRGFLPNQRQYRMAGLAAIEIAQKVSKAWRFLRNPKNSAKLVRRRDKHNMSVNRGGYCSTSTLSAGSPTSSPSEERVSSGISLSWQDVYNIAVKWRQISEPCDPVVWVNKLSEEFNSGFGSHTPLLLGQAKIVRYYPYYLRTLEAAKTIMLDLKYVNNAEDRAIFLTDIEKLKKIEVASSCSDLYNVVGETYWVATRCDSIAFQGRRLEGTRITTQNVGKTGFDFAIRTPCTPSRWEEYQEEMTAAWEAICEAYCSDPNPTRDSNALDAVKAAILRMTYYWVQ
;
A
#
# COMPACT_ATOMS: atom_id res chain seq x y z
N MET A 1 5.37 23.44 -13.52
CA MET A 1 4.55 23.19 -12.31
C MET A 1 5.25 22.24 -11.33
N CYS A 2 5.68 21.04 -11.74
CA CYS A 2 6.36 20.07 -10.85
C CYS A 2 7.81 20.41 -10.42
N TYR A 3 8.43 21.46 -10.95
CA TYR A 3 9.86 21.73 -10.72
C TYR A 3 10.21 21.93 -9.25
N PHE A 4 9.40 22.69 -8.49
CA PHE A 4 9.65 22.93 -7.07
C PHE A 4 9.66 21.61 -6.28
N LEU A 5 8.57 20.83 -6.38
CA LEU A 5 8.44 19.56 -5.64
C LEU A 5 9.54 18.56 -6.02
N GLN A 6 9.85 18.43 -7.31
CA GLN A 6 10.92 17.55 -7.79
C GLN A 6 12.31 18.01 -7.32
N LYS A 7 12.56 19.32 -7.31
CA LYS A 7 13.81 19.90 -6.81
C LYS A 7 13.99 19.59 -5.32
N GLU A 8 12.97 19.78 -4.50
CA GLU A 8 13.05 19.52 -3.06
C GLU A 8 13.34 18.02 -2.79
N ILE A 9 12.65 17.08 -3.48
CA ILE A 9 12.95 15.65 -3.33
C ILE A 9 14.37 15.28 -3.82
N ALA A 10 14.84 15.92 -4.90
CA ALA A 10 16.21 15.73 -5.35
C ALA A 10 17.24 16.23 -4.32
N LEU A 11 16.98 17.38 -3.69
CA LEU A 11 17.81 17.93 -2.61
C LEU A 11 17.81 17.03 -1.37
N TYR A 12 16.64 16.53 -0.96
CA TYR A 12 16.52 15.55 0.12
C TYR A 12 17.36 14.31 -0.18
N THR A 13 17.19 13.72 -1.37
CA THR A 13 17.93 12.51 -1.78
C THR A 13 19.44 12.74 -1.78
N ALA A 14 19.88 13.90 -2.30
CA ALA A 14 21.29 14.28 -2.29
C ALA A 14 21.84 14.51 -0.87
N SER A 15 21.03 15.02 0.06
CA SER A 15 21.43 15.23 1.46
C SER A 15 21.72 13.91 2.19
N LYS A 16 21.09 12.81 1.75
CA LYS A 16 21.25 11.46 2.30
C LYS A 16 22.33 10.62 1.61
N ALA A 17 22.96 11.12 0.54
CA ALA A 17 23.86 10.33 -0.31
C ALA A 17 25.09 9.74 0.41
N ASN A 18 25.54 10.37 1.51
CA ASN A 18 26.69 9.91 2.30
C ASN A 18 26.29 9.17 3.58
N LEU A 19 24.99 8.93 3.78
CA LEU A 19 24.49 8.18 4.93
C LEU A 19 24.27 6.73 4.54
N GLU A 20 24.21 5.86 5.55
CA GLU A 20 23.78 4.49 5.32
C GLU A 20 22.35 4.47 4.79
N PHE A 21 22.06 3.52 3.88
CA PHE A 21 20.73 3.39 3.30
C PHE A 21 19.64 3.13 4.35
N SER A 22 20.00 2.54 5.49
CA SER A 22 19.12 2.37 6.65
C SER A 22 18.51 3.69 7.12
N GLN A 23 19.22 4.81 6.98
CA GLN A 23 18.82 6.16 7.42
C GLN A 23 18.01 6.95 6.38
N PHE A 24 17.74 6.38 5.20
CA PHE A 24 16.87 6.99 4.21
C PHE A 24 15.40 6.76 4.60
N ASN A 25 14.65 7.83 4.86
CA ASN A 25 13.25 7.75 5.30
C ASN A 25 12.41 8.95 4.83
N ILE A 26 11.88 8.90 3.60
CA ILE A 26 11.02 9.99 3.09
C ILE A 26 9.77 10.18 3.97
N ASP A 27 9.21 9.09 4.50
CA ASP A 27 7.94 9.12 5.20
C ASP A 27 7.99 9.89 6.52
N ASP A 28 9.09 9.82 7.26
CA ASP A 28 9.22 10.57 8.51
C ASP A 28 10.01 11.87 8.35
N ASP A 29 10.93 11.96 7.37
CA ASP A 29 11.80 13.14 7.21
C ASP A 29 11.14 14.28 6.41
N VAL A 30 10.18 13.98 5.53
CA VAL A 30 9.55 14.95 4.64
C VAL A 30 8.16 15.31 5.16
N ASP A 31 7.88 16.61 5.17
CA ASP A 31 6.62 17.18 5.66
C ASP A 31 5.37 16.51 5.02
N PRO A 32 4.36 16.11 5.83
CA PRO A 32 3.14 15.46 5.36
C PRO A 32 2.38 16.25 4.27
N LEU A 33 2.28 17.58 4.41
CA LEU A 33 1.61 18.44 3.44
C LEU A 33 2.41 18.50 2.13
N PHE A 34 3.74 18.56 2.22
CA PHE A 34 4.59 18.47 1.03
C PHE A 34 4.36 17.16 0.28
N LYS A 35 4.39 16.02 0.99
CA LYS A 35 4.20 14.69 0.39
C LYS A 35 2.84 14.59 -0.30
N GLU A 36 1.79 15.14 0.30
CA GLU A 36 0.47 15.17 -0.33
C GLU A 36 0.48 15.95 -1.65
N TYR A 37 1.02 17.17 -1.65
CA TYR A 37 1.12 17.99 -2.85
C TYR A 37 1.96 17.31 -3.94
N TRP A 38 3.01 16.60 -3.54
CA TRP A 38 3.84 15.81 -4.44
C TRP A 38 3.08 14.63 -5.05
N CYS A 39 2.36 13.84 -4.23
CA CYS A 39 1.56 12.71 -4.68
C CYS A 39 0.42 13.12 -5.61
N LYS A 40 -0.32 14.18 -5.24
CA LYS A 40 -1.47 14.69 -6.00
C LYS A 40 -1.06 15.61 -7.16
N ARG A 41 0.24 15.90 -7.32
CA ARG A 41 0.78 16.82 -8.34
C ARG A 41 0.12 18.21 -8.30
N LEU A 42 -0.19 18.69 -7.10
CA LEU A 42 -0.86 19.98 -6.89
C LEU A 42 0.09 21.16 -7.15
N HIS A 43 -0.49 22.34 -7.39
CA HIS A 43 0.30 23.55 -7.58
C HIS A 43 1.05 23.95 -6.30
N PRO A 44 2.37 24.23 -6.35
CA PRO A 44 3.16 24.41 -5.14
C PRO A 44 2.92 25.74 -4.39
N LYS A 45 2.14 26.68 -4.93
CA LYS A 45 1.90 28.01 -4.32
C LYS A 45 1.50 27.94 -2.85
N ASN A 46 0.66 26.97 -2.50
CA ASN A 46 0.11 26.86 -1.14
C ASN A 46 1.00 26.06 -0.17
N VAL A 47 2.07 25.43 -0.67
CA VAL A 47 2.96 24.57 0.12
C VAL A 47 4.38 25.15 0.23
N ALA A 48 4.85 25.87 -0.79
CA ALA A 48 6.24 26.34 -0.91
C ALA A 48 6.69 27.35 0.17
N GLU A 49 5.73 27.98 0.85
CA GLU A 49 5.94 28.89 1.98
C GLU A 49 5.63 28.24 3.34
N LYS A 50 4.89 27.12 3.34
CA LYS A 50 4.43 26.44 4.56
C LYS A 50 5.36 25.31 5.00
N VAL A 51 6.08 24.69 4.05
CA VAL A 51 6.95 23.55 4.34
C VAL A 51 8.41 23.93 4.41
N TYR A 52 9.16 23.21 5.24
CA TYR A 52 10.60 23.39 5.34
C TYR A 52 11.28 23.01 4.01
N ARG A 53 12.11 23.92 3.50
CA ARG A 53 12.88 23.70 2.27
C ARG A 53 14.10 22.84 2.57
N GLN A 54 14.36 21.90 1.68
CA GLN A 54 15.52 21.03 1.78
C GLN A 54 16.81 21.84 1.63
N PRO A 55 17.86 21.50 2.40
CA PRO A 55 19.12 22.22 2.34
C PRO A 55 19.66 22.19 0.91
N PRO A 56 20.27 23.28 0.44
CA PRO A 56 20.76 23.33 -0.92
C PRO A 56 21.93 22.36 -1.08
N LEU A 57 22.20 21.90 -2.31
CA LEU A 57 23.28 20.93 -2.58
C LEU A 57 24.58 21.37 -1.90
N ARG A 58 25.26 20.44 -1.22
CA ARG A 58 26.58 20.71 -0.62
C ARG A 58 27.55 21.14 -1.71
N ILE A 59 28.47 22.06 -1.39
CA ILE A 59 29.45 22.58 -2.37
C ILE A 59 30.25 21.42 -3.01
N SER A 60 30.58 20.39 -2.23
CA SER A 60 31.22 19.16 -2.72
C SER A 60 30.43 18.42 -3.81
N LEU A 61 29.10 18.51 -3.79
CA LEU A 61 28.22 17.95 -4.81
C LEU A 61 27.96 18.90 -5.99
N ARG A 62 28.29 20.20 -5.86
CA ARG A 62 28.11 21.22 -6.91
C ARG A 62 29.29 21.33 -7.87
N SER A 63 30.52 21.17 -7.36
CA SER A 63 31.76 21.42 -8.12
C SER A 63 32.40 20.15 -8.68
N GLY A 64 31.98 18.96 -8.24
CA GLY A 64 32.46 17.71 -8.80
C GLY A 64 31.81 17.42 -10.15
N ARG A 65 32.62 17.19 -11.20
CA ARG A 65 32.15 16.34 -12.31
C ARG A 65 31.63 15.06 -11.66
N LEU A 66 30.38 14.67 -11.94
CA LEU A 66 29.88 13.34 -11.61
C LEU A 66 30.72 12.34 -12.40
N ASN A 67 31.93 12.05 -11.93
CA ASN A 67 32.74 10.99 -12.47
C ASN A 67 31.87 9.74 -12.35
N LYS A 68 31.68 9.00 -13.45
CA LYS A 68 31.16 7.64 -13.35
C LYS A 68 32.04 6.95 -12.33
N GLN A 69 31.49 6.72 -11.14
CA GLN A 69 32.20 5.97 -10.12
C GLN A 69 32.19 4.53 -10.63
N ASP A 70 33.29 4.12 -11.23
CA ASP A 70 33.50 2.73 -11.60
C ASP A 70 33.70 1.95 -10.30
N PHE A 71 32.58 1.50 -9.74
CA PHE A 71 32.60 0.64 -8.57
C PHE A 71 33.20 -0.71 -8.96
N LYS A 72 34.38 -1.02 -8.40
CA LYS A 72 34.95 -2.36 -8.48
C LYS A 72 34.24 -3.24 -7.47
N PHE A 73 33.36 -4.10 -7.95
CA PHE A 73 32.66 -5.07 -7.11
C PHE A 73 33.50 -6.32 -6.90
N THR A 74 33.47 -6.85 -5.68
CA THR A 74 34.00 -8.18 -5.39
C THR A 74 33.19 -9.26 -6.11
N LYS A 75 33.74 -10.46 -6.28
CA LYS A 75 33.02 -11.61 -6.87
C LYS A 75 31.67 -11.85 -6.17
N HIS A 76 31.63 -11.77 -4.84
CA HIS A 76 30.41 -11.94 -4.05
C HIS A 76 29.37 -10.84 -4.31
N GLN A 77 29.81 -9.57 -4.37
CA GLN A 77 28.91 -8.46 -4.70
C GLN A 77 28.34 -8.61 -6.11
N THR A 78 29.15 -9.01 -7.09
CA THR A 78 28.69 -9.29 -8.45
C THR A 78 27.65 -10.40 -8.48
N SER A 79 27.88 -11.51 -7.78
CA SER A 79 26.89 -12.60 -7.68
C SER A 79 25.58 -12.14 -7.04
N LEU A 80 25.65 -11.31 -5.99
CA LEU A 80 24.47 -10.73 -5.34
C LEU A 80 23.68 -9.84 -6.31
N LEU A 81 24.36 -8.97 -7.05
CA LEU A 81 23.71 -8.07 -8.03
C LEU A 81 23.07 -8.85 -9.17
N LEU A 82 23.71 -9.91 -9.67
CA LEU A 82 23.12 -10.78 -10.70
C LEU A 82 21.86 -11.50 -10.19
N ALA A 83 21.86 -11.97 -8.94
CA ALA A 83 20.68 -12.56 -8.32
C ALA A 83 19.57 -11.53 -8.16
N ALA A 84 19.89 -10.32 -7.68
CA ALA A 84 18.94 -9.22 -7.56
C ALA A 84 18.31 -8.87 -8.91
N ASP A 85 19.12 -8.71 -9.97
CA ASP A 85 18.61 -8.40 -11.30
C ASP A 85 17.69 -9.50 -11.84
N SER A 86 18.02 -10.77 -11.59
CA SER A 86 17.20 -11.93 -11.98
C SER A 86 15.84 -11.95 -11.27
N ILE A 87 15.84 -11.71 -9.95
CA ILE A 87 14.61 -11.62 -9.15
C ILE A 87 13.77 -10.41 -9.58
N GLY A 88 14.41 -9.24 -9.72
CA GLY A 88 13.78 -7.98 -10.05
C GLY A 88 13.07 -7.98 -11.40
N LYS A 89 13.60 -8.69 -12.41
CA LYS A 89 12.93 -8.85 -13.71
C LYS A 89 11.54 -9.45 -13.62
N LYS A 90 11.20 -10.18 -12.55
CA LYS A 90 9.87 -10.79 -12.36
C LYS A 90 8.76 -9.76 -12.15
N ILE A 91 9.09 -8.51 -11.81
CA ILE A 91 8.08 -7.45 -11.67
C ILE A 91 7.69 -6.83 -13.02
N GLN A 92 8.37 -7.18 -14.11
CA GLN A 92 8.09 -6.58 -15.42
C GLN A 92 6.75 -7.07 -15.99
N TYR A 93 5.88 -6.11 -16.29
CA TYR A 93 4.67 -6.38 -17.07
C TYR A 93 5.00 -6.40 -18.57
N ASN A 94 4.74 -7.54 -19.23
CA ASN A 94 4.91 -7.68 -20.67
C ASN A 94 3.65 -7.20 -21.42
N CYS A 95 3.31 -5.92 -21.30
CA CYS A 95 2.17 -5.32 -22.00
C CYS A 95 2.46 -3.88 -22.43
N ARG A 96 1.65 -3.37 -23.38
CA ARG A 96 1.83 -2.02 -23.94
C ARG A 96 1.74 -0.96 -22.84
N GLY A 97 2.68 -0.01 -22.85
CA GLY A 97 2.73 1.09 -21.88
C GLY A 97 3.52 0.80 -20.60
N PHE A 98 4.17 -0.37 -20.50
CA PHE A 98 5.16 -0.69 -19.46
C PHE A 98 6.52 -0.97 -20.11
N LEU A 99 7.49 -0.09 -19.86
CA LEU A 99 8.84 -0.21 -20.38
C LEU A 99 9.77 -0.82 -19.33
N PRO A 100 10.79 -1.59 -19.76
CA PRO A 100 11.75 -2.15 -18.82
C PRO A 100 12.56 -1.05 -18.14
N ASN A 101 12.74 -1.17 -16.83
CA ASN A 101 13.55 -0.25 -16.05
C ASN A 101 14.58 -1.03 -15.22
N GLN A 102 15.84 -1.01 -15.69
CA GLN A 102 16.93 -1.75 -15.06
C GLN A 102 17.18 -1.30 -13.62
N ARG A 103 17.02 0.00 -13.32
CA ARG A 103 17.18 0.51 -11.95
C ARG A 103 16.10 -0.06 -11.05
N GLN A 104 14.83 0.01 -11.46
CA GLN A 104 13.72 -0.56 -10.69
C GLN A 104 13.89 -2.06 -10.46
N TYR A 105 14.31 -2.81 -11.48
CA TYR A 105 14.55 -4.25 -11.32
C TYR A 105 15.61 -4.51 -10.26
N ARG A 106 16.78 -3.85 -10.37
CA ARG A 106 17.86 -4.04 -9.41
C ARG A 106 17.42 -3.72 -7.98
N MET A 107 16.75 -2.58 -7.78
CA MET A 107 16.27 -2.17 -6.46
C MET A 107 15.21 -3.13 -5.91
N ALA A 108 14.26 -3.58 -6.73
CA ALA A 108 13.26 -4.57 -6.31
C ALA A 108 13.90 -5.93 -5.95
N GLY A 109 14.91 -6.35 -6.70
CA GLY A 109 15.69 -7.54 -6.39
C GLY A 109 16.47 -7.44 -5.08
N LEU A 110 17.11 -6.30 -4.84
CA LEU A 110 17.81 -6.02 -3.58
C LEU A 110 16.83 -5.98 -2.40
N ALA A 111 15.66 -5.36 -2.57
CA ALA A 111 14.60 -5.37 -1.58
C ALA A 111 14.14 -6.79 -1.23
N ALA A 112 13.89 -7.61 -2.26
CA ALA A 112 13.47 -9.00 -2.07
C ALA A 112 14.53 -9.82 -1.31
N ILE A 113 15.82 -9.63 -1.62
CA ILE A 113 16.91 -10.30 -0.92
C ILE A 113 17.01 -9.84 0.54
N GLU A 114 16.94 -8.54 0.80
CA GLU A 114 16.97 -8.00 2.18
C GLU A 114 15.79 -8.51 3.01
N ILE A 115 14.58 -8.47 2.44
CA ILE A 115 13.37 -9.04 3.07
C ILE A 115 13.59 -10.51 3.36
N ALA A 116 14.04 -11.31 2.38
CA ALA A 116 14.27 -12.73 2.57
C ALA A 116 15.27 -13.02 3.70
N GLN A 117 16.34 -12.22 3.81
CA GLN A 117 17.33 -12.36 4.89
C GLN A 117 16.72 -12.06 6.27
N LYS A 118 15.95 -10.97 6.41
CA LYS A 118 15.35 -10.60 7.71
C LYS A 118 14.23 -11.54 8.11
N VAL A 119 13.35 -11.90 7.17
CA VAL A 119 12.28 -12.87 7.39
C VAL A 119 12.83 -14.24 7.74
N SER A 120 13.87 -14.72 7.03
CA SER A 120 14.52 -15.99 7.36
C SER A 120 15.10 -15.99 8.78
N LYS A 121 15.74 -14.89 9.21
CA LYS A 121 16.24 -14.74 10.58
C LYS A 121 15.10 -14.79 11.61
N ALA A 122 14.00 -14.08 11.36
CA ALA A 122 12.83 -14.08 12.23
C ALA A 122 12.18 -15.47 12.34
N TRP A 123 11.96 -16.14 11.22
CA TRP A 123 11.38 -17.50 11.20
C TRP A 123 12.26 -18.55 11.88
N ARG A 124 13.59 -18.47 11.72
CA ARG A 124 14.52 -19.34 12.49
C ARG A 124 14.38 -19.14 14.00
N PHE A 125 14.15 -17.89 14.44
CA PHE A 125 13.91 -17.62 15.84
C PHE A 125 12.57 -18.20 16.32
N LEU A 126 11.50 -18.02 15.53
CA LEU A 126 10.16 -18.51 15.86
C LEU A 126 10.06 -20.04 15.93
N ARG A 127 10.81 -20.74 15.08
CA ARG A 127 10.91 -22.21 15.08
C ARG A 127 11.63 -22.79 16.30
N ASN A 128 12.27 -21.96 17.13
CA ASN A 128 12.90 -22.42 18.37
C ASN A 128 11.82 -22.65 19.45
N PRO A 129 11.61 -23.88 19.96
CA PRO A 129 10.55 -24.21 20.92
C PRO A 129 10.60 -23.40 22.22
N LYS A 130 11.79 -22.95 22.64
CA LYS A 130 11.97 -22.13 23.85
C LYS A 130 11.43 -20.70 23.68
N ASN A 131 11.28 -20.25 22.43
CA ASN A 131 10.90 -18.91 22.08
C ASN A 131 9.42 -18.80 21.67
N SER A 132 8.88 -19.82 21.01
CA SER A 132 7.44 -19.90 20.68
C SER A 132 6.57 -19.82 21.94
N ALA A 133 6.96 -20.50 23.02
CA ALA A 133 6.28 -20.47 24.32
C ALA A 133 6.25 -19.07 24.98
N LYS A 134 7.23 -18.20 24.70
CA LYS A 134 7.24 -16.80 25.20
C LYS A 134 6.30 -15.89 24.41
N LEU A 135 6.08 -16.18 23.13
CA LEU A 135 5.19 -15.41 22.26
C LEU A 135 3.72 -15.73 22.53
N VAL A 136 3.38 -17.02 22.72
CA VAL A 136 2.01 -17.47 23.07
C VAL A 136 1.54 -16.82 24.37
N ARG A 137 2.39 -16.77 25.41
CA ARG A 137 2.08 -16.08 26.68
C ARG A 137 1.86 -14.55 26.54
N ARG A 138 2.41 -13.92 25.49
CA ARG A 138 2.14 -12.50 25.18
C ARG A 138 0.80 -12.32 24.46
N ARG A 139 0.44 -13.27 23.57
CA ARG A 139 -0.84 -13.28 22.84
C ARG A 139 -2.04 -13.33 23.79
N ASP A 140 -1.97 -14.18 24.82
CA ASP A 140 -3.03 -14.30 25.83
C ASP A 140 -3.21 -13.03 26.69
N LYS A 141 -2.13 -12.29 26.93
CA LYS A 141 -2.20 -11.02 27.66
C LYS A 141 -2.82 -9.88 26.86
N HIS A 142 -2.68 -9.87 25.54
CA HIS A 142 -3.24 -8.81 24.70
C HIS A 142 -4.74 -9.02 24.45
N ASN A 143 -5.17 -10.27 24.23
CA ASN A 143 -6.58 -10.65 24.09
C ASN A 143 -7.41 -10.44 25.38
N MET A 144 -6.77 -10.33 26.54
CA MET A 144 -7.46 -10.14 27.83
C MET A 144 -7.75 -8.68 28.21
N SER A 145 -7.38 -7.68 27.40
CA SER A 145 -7.56 -6.26 27.76
C SER A 145 -8.77 -5.56 27.13
N VAL A 146 -9.61 -6.24 26.33
CA VAL A 146 -10.70 -5.58 25.58
C VAL A 146 -12.07 -5.57 26.30
N ASN A 147 -12.22 -6.21 27.46
CA ASN A 147 -13.51 -6.21 28.18
C ASN A 147 -13.41 -5.70 29.61
N ARG A 148 -13.62 -4.38 29.80
CA ARG A 148 -14.40 -3.82 30.91
C ARG A 148 -14.66 -2.32 30.70
N GLY A 149 -15.91 -1.99 30.37
CA GLY A 149 -16.44 -0.63 30.47
C GLY A 149 -16.87 -0.26 31.89
N GLY A 150 -16.87 1.04 32.16
CA GLY A 150 -17.73 1.71 33.16
C GLY A 150 -17.15 1.91 34.57
N TYR A 151 -16.75 3.14 34.89
CA TYR A 151 -17.33 4.05 35.92
C TYR A 151 -16.31 5.09 36.42
N CYS A 152 -16.79 6.32 36.62
CA CYS A 152 -16.08 7.49 37.15
C CYS A 152 -15.56 7.29 38.58
N SER A 153 -14.43 7.94 38.95
CA SER A 153 -14.36 9.00 39.97
C SER A 153 -12.92 9.49 40.30
N THR A 154 -12.75 10.82 40.15
CA THR A 154 -12.02 11.85 40.94
C THR A 154 -10.54 11.76 41.37
N SER A 155 -9.85 12.87 41.05
CA SER A 155 -8.77 13.61 41.77
C SER A 155 -7.38 12.94 41.88
N THR A 156 -6.24 13.60 41.66
CA THR A 156 -5.81 14.96 42.04
C THR A 156 -4.81 15.57 41.04
N LEU A 157 -4.82 16.90 40.96
CA LEU A 157 -3.85 17.75 40.26
C LEU A 157 -2.46 17.70 40.89
N SER A 158 -1.42 17.62 40.06
CA SER A 158 -0.12 18.24 40.34
C SER A 158 0.54 18.64 39.03
N ALA A 159 0.79 19.95 38.91
CA ALA A 159 1.38 20.61 37.77
C ALA A 159 2.85 20.22 37.57
N GLY A 160 3.23 20.01 36.31
CA GLY A 160 4.61 19.86 35.86
C GLY A 160 4.66 19.92 34.34
N SER A 161 5.23 20.99 33.80
CA SER A 161 5.43 21.23 32.37
C SER A 161 6.12 20.07 31.66
N PRO A 162 5.72 19.65 30.45
CA PRO A 162 6.50 18.69 29.68
C PRO A 162 7.51 19.44 28.80
N THR A 163 8.75 19.55 29.27
CA THR A 163 9.89 19.65 28.35
C THR A 163 10.06 18.29 27.69
N SER A 164 9.59 18.14 26.45
CA SER A 164 9.78 16.93 25.66
C SER A 164 11.20 16.86 25.11
N SER A 165 12.10 16.21 25.85
CA SER A 165 13.34 15.68 25.30
C SER A 165 13.06 14.45 24.42
N PRO A 166 13.67 14.33 23.22
CA PRO A 166 13.39 13.25 22.29
C PRO A 166 14.40 12.11 22.48
N SER A 167 14.07 11.12 23.30
CA SER A 167 14.80 9.85 23.32
C SER A 167 14.08 8.81 24.17
N GLU A 168 12.98 8.28 23.65
CA GLU A 168 12.62 6.89 23.94
C GLU A 168 12.37 6.20 22.61
N GLU A 169 13.46 5.79 21.96
CA GLU A 169 13.42 4.57 21.17
C GLU A 169 12.86 3.49 22.10
N ARG A 170 11.57 3.17 21.94
CA ARG A 170 11.08 1.86 22.33
C ARG A 170 11.89 0.86 21.53
N VAL A 171 12.98 0.40 22.14
CA VAL A 171 13.65 -0.84 21.78
C VAL A 171 12.64 -1.94 22.08
N SER A 172 11.69 -2.10 21.15
CA SER A 172 10.85 -3.28 21.04
C SER A 172 11.83 -4.45 21.04
N SER A 173 11.77 -5.28 22.09
CA SER A 173 12.54 -6.53 22.20
C SER A 173 12.71 -7.18 20.83
N GLY A 174 13.91 -7.12 20.25
CA GLY A 174 14.15 -7.18 18.80
C GLY A 174 13.93 -8.53 18.12
N ILE A 175 12.72 -9.09 18.21
CA ILE A 175 12.49 -10.47 17.79
C ILE A 175 11.15 -10.77 17.09
N SER A 176 10.14 -9.90 17.16
CA SER A 176 8.96 -10.04 16.31
C SER A 176 9.07 -9.09 15.12
N LEU A 177 9.35 -9.63 13.94
CA LEU A 177 9.29 -8.88 12.68
C LEU A 177 7.82 -8.73 12.29
N SER A 178 7.32 -7.49 12.23
CA SER A 178 5.94 -7.18 11.80
C SER A 178 5.84 -7.14 10.28
N TRP A 179 4.60 -7.13 9.77
CA TRP A 179 4.36 -6.90 8.35
C TRP A 179 4.81 -5.51 7.91
N GLN A 180 4.64 -4.49 8.76
CA GLN A 180 5.11 -3.13 8.48
C GLN A 180 6.62 -3.10 8.33
N ASP A 181 7.37 -3.82 9.17
CA ASP A 181 8.83 -3.89 9.06
C ASP A 181 9.28 -4.48 7.71
N VAL A 182 8.57 -5.49 7.22
CA VAL A 182 8.82 -6.11 5.91
C VAL A 182 8.52 -5.12 4.77
N TYR A 183 7.35 -4.48 4.81
CA TYR A 183 6.91 -3.58 3.74
C TYR A 183 7.68 -2.26 3.74
N ASN A 184 8.14 -1.78 4.90
CA ASN A 184 9.01 -0.62 5.01
C ASN A 184 10.32 -0.79 4.22
N ILE A 185 10.86 -2.02 4.15
CA ILE A 185 12.03 -2.32 3.32
C ILE A 185 11.68 -2.14 1.84
N ALA A 186 10.57 -2.76 1.39
CA ALA A 186 10.12 -2.65 0.00
C ALA A 186 9.84 -1.19 -0.41
N VAL A 187 9.14 -0.44 0.44
CA VAL A 187 8.81 0.98 0.23
C VAL A 187 10.08 1.82 0.11
N LYS A 188 11.05 1.63 1.02
CA LYS A 188 12.32 2.38 1.00
C LYS A 188 13.11 2.14 -0.29
N TRP A 189 13.26 0.89 -0.72
CA TRP A 189 13.89 0.55 -2.00
C TRP A 189 13.12 1.12 -3.20
N ARG A 190 11.79 1.16 -3.13
CA ARG A 190 10.96 1.72 -4.18
C ARG A 190 11.10 3.24 -4.29
N GLN A 191 11.19 3.95 -3.16
CA GLN A 191 11.40 5.39 -3.09
C GLN A 191 12.71 5.82 -3.75
N ILE A 192 13.82 5.11 -3.46
CA ILE A 192 15.12 5.44 -4.04
C ILE A 192 15.24 5.03 -5.51
N SER A 193 14.46 4.03 -5.95
CA SER A 193 14.51 3.53 -7.33
C SER A 193 14.04 4.58 -8.34
N GLU A 194 13.01 5.36 -8.01
CA GLU A 194 12.51 6.46 -8.84
C GLU A 194 12.15 7.65 -7.96
N PRO A 195 13.12 8.52 -7.61
CA PRO A 195 12.87 9.66 -6.73
C PRO A 195 11.86 10.68 -7.26
N CYS A 196 11.54 10.64 -8.55
CA CYS A 196 10.52 11.50 -9.15
C CYS A 196 9.12 10.88 -9.11
N ASP A 197 8.99 9.61 -8.70
CA ASP A 197 7.73 8.89 -8.62
C ASP A 197 7.33 8.73 -7.14
N PRO A 198 6.30 9.47 -6.68
CA PRO A 198 5.95 9.52 -5.26
C PRO A 198 5.46 8.16 -4.76
N VAL A 199 6.15 7.64 -3.74
CA VAL A 199 5.75 6.45 -3.00
C VAL A 199 5.89 6.77 -1.52
N VAL A 200 4.77 6.90 -0.83
CA VAL A 200 4.70 7.27 0.58
C VAL A 200 3.57 6.52 1.25
N TRP A 201 3.67 6.32 2.55
CA TRP A 201 2.62 5.72 3.35
C TRP A 201 1.42 6.66 3.46
N VAL A 202 0.22 6.12 3.22
CA VAL A 202 -1.02 6.91 3.20
C VAL A 202 -1.32 7.57 4.54
N ASN A 203 -1.05 6.88 5.65
CA ASN A 203 -1.17 7.39 7.02
C ASN A 203 -0.03 8.33 7.44
N LYS A 204 0.82 8.72 6.50
CA LYS A 204 1.87 9.73 6.68
C LYS A 204 1.63 10.96 5.80
N LEU A 205 0.48 11.04 5.11
CA LEU A 205 0.02 12.22 4.40
C LEU A 205 -0.70 13.19 5.37
N SER A 206 -1.05 14.38 4.89
CA SER A 206 -1.74 15.38 5.71
C SER A 206 -3.21 14.99 5.96
N GLU A 207 -3.83 15.59 6.96
CA GLU A 207 -5.24 15.33 7.30
C GLU A 207 -6.21 15.68 6.15
N GLU A 208 -5.82 16.58 5.23
CA GLU A 208 -6.59 16.91 4.02
C GLU A 208 -6.74 15.72 3.06
N PHE A 209 -5.91 14.68 3.22
CA PHE A 209 -6.01 13.44 2.46
C PHE A 209 -7.13 12.51 2.95
N ASN A 210 -7.56 12.64 4.21
CA ASN A 210 -8.45 11.69 4.89
C ASN A 210 -9.85 11.57 4.25
N SER A 211 -10.24 12.49 3.36
CA SER A 211 -11.52 12.48 2.65
C SER A 211 -11.44 12.00 1.19
N GLY A 212 -10.30 11.44 0.76
CA GLY A 212 -10.01 11.15 -0.65
C GLY A 212 -9.99 9.68 -1.07
N PHE A 213 -9.85 9.48 -2.39
CA PHE A 213 -9.45 8.20 -2.99
C PHE A 213 -7.94 8.20 -3.19
N GLY A 214 -7.24 7.19 -2.69
CA GLY A 214 -5.78 7.08 -2.93
C GLY A 214 -5.43 6.39 -4.25
N SER A 215 -6.40 5.74 -4.89
CA SER A 215 -6.28 5.13 -6.21
C SER A 215 -7.46 5.54 -7.08
N HIS A 216 -7.17 6.06 -8.27
CA HIS A 216 -8.16 6.26 -9.33
C HIS A 216 -7.58 5.71 -10.65
N THR A 217 -8.10 4.57 -11.07
CA THR A 217 -7.63 3.86 -12.28
C THR A 217 -8.76 3.85 -13.30
N PRO A 218 -8.81 4.84 -14.20
CA PRO A 218 -9.83 4.89 -15.23
C PRO A 218 -9.56 3.86 -16.33
N LEU A 219 -10.60 3.12 -16.70
CA LEU A 219 -10.62 2.27 -17.89
C LEU A 219 -11.14 3.07 -19.09
N LEU A 220 -12.15 3.90 -18.85
CA LEU A 220 -12.67 4.92 -19.75
C LEU A 220 -12.63 6.29 -19.10
N LEU A 221 -12.22 7.31 -19.86
CA LEU A 221 -12.40 8.73 -19.54
C LEU A 221 -13.22 9.38 -20.66
N GLY A 222 -14.51 9.58 -20.43
CA GLY A 222 -15.48 9.92 -21.47
C GLY A 222 -15.50 8.89 -22.61
N GLN A 223 -15.03 9.30 -23.78
CA GLN A 223 -14.87 8.44 -24.96
C GLN A 223 -13.47 7.83 -25.09
N ALA A 224 -12.52 8.26 -24.27
CA ALA A 224 -11.13 7.83 -24.35
C ALA A 224 -10.90 6.50 -23.66
N LYS A 225 -10.38 5.52 -24.42
CA LYS A 225 -9.97 4.21 -23.91
C LYS A 225 -8.55 4.29 -23.37
N ILE A 226 -8.38 4.07 -22.06
CA ILE A 226 -7.07 4.17 -21.43
C ILE A 226 -6.24 2.94 -21.80
N VAL A 227 -5.25 3.10 -22.68
CA VAL A 227 -4.45 2.01 -23.27
C VAL A 227 -3.98 0.98 -22.24
N ARG A 228 -3.56 1.45 -21.05
CA ARG A 228 -3.04 0.62 -19.97
C ARG A 228 -4.11 -0.25 -19.30
N TYR A 229 -5.32 0.26 -19.13
CA TYR A 229 -6.33 -0.33 -18.25
C TYR A 229 -7.59 -0.82 -18.99
N TYR A 230 -7.86 -0.28 -20.18
CA TYR A 230 -8.98 -0.70 -21.01
C TYR A 230 -8.99 -2.19 -21.38
N PRO A 231 -7.85 -2.92 -21.49
CA PRO A 231 -7.88 -4.38 -21.64
C PRO A 231 -8.66 -5.10 -20.53
N TYR A 232 -8.81 -4.49 -19.35
CA TYR A 232 -9.57 -5.03 -18.22
C TYR A 232 -11.03 -4.57 -18.16
N TYR A 233 -11.50 -3.81 -19.16
CA TYR A 233 -12.84 -3.21 -19.20
C TYR A 233 -13.95 -4.25 -19.05
N LEU A 234 -13.95 -5.28 -19.91
CA LEU A 234 -14.98 -6.32 -19.88
C LEU A 234 -14.98 -7.08 -18.55
N ARG A 235 -13.81 -7.43 -18.03
CA ARG A 235 -13.68 -8.10 -16.73
C ARG A 235 -14.25 -7.24 -15.59
N THR A 236 -14.01 -5.93 -15.63
CA THR A 236 -14.50 -4.99 -14.63
C THR A 236 -16.01 -4.78 -14.75
N LEU A 237 -16.52 -4.72 -15.97
CA LEU A 237 -17.96 -4.64 -16.24
C LEU A 237 -18.71 -5.87 -15.71
N GLU A 238 -18.20 -7.07 -15.99
CA GLU A 238 -18.80 -8.32 -15.49
C GLU A 238 -18.72 -8.44 -13.96
N ALA A 239 -17.63 -7.96 -13.35
CA ALA A 239 -17.54 -7.86 -11.90
C ALA A 239 -18.62 -6.91 -11.34
N ALA A 240 -18.82 -5.75 -11.96
CA ALA A 240 -19.88 -4.82 -11.55
C ALA A 240 -21.27 -5.45 -11.68
N LYS A 241 -21.57 -6.09 -12.81
CA LYS A 241 -22.83 -6.82 -13.04
C LYS A 241 -23.08 -7.87 -11.96
N THR A 242 -22.06 -8.69 -11.67
CA THR A 242 -22.15 -9.74 -10.64
C THR A 242 -22.47 -9.14 -9.28
N ILE A 243 -21.80 -8.05 -8.89
CA ILE A 243 -22.05 -7.36 -7.62
C ILE A 243 -23.47 -6.77 -7.59
N MET A 244 -23.91 -6.12 -8.66
CA MET A 244 -25.26 -5.55 -8.76
C MET A 244 -26.35 -6.62 -8.63
N LEU A 245 -26.16 -7.79 -9.25
CA LEU A 245 -27.12 -8.90 -9.22
C LEU A 245 -27.15 -9.62 -7.86
N ASP A 246 -25.99 -9.80 -7.23
CA ASP A 246 -25.88 -10.42 -5.89
C ASP A 246 -26.47 -9.51 -4.81
N LEU A 247 -26.05 -8.24 -4.80
CA LEU A 247 -26.42 -7.29 -3.74
C LEU A 247 -27.78 -6.65 -3.95
N LYS A 248 -28.23 -6.56 -5.21
CA LYS A 248 -29.48 -5.90 -5.60
C LYS A 248 -29.56 -4.44 -5.15
N TYR A 249 -28.41 -3.78 -4.99
CA TYR A 249 -28.32 -2.33 -4.83
C TYR A 249 -27.00 -1.81 -5.39
N VAL A 250 -26.99 -0.52 -5.70
CA VAL A 250 -25.78 0.28 -5.95
C VAL A 250 -25.79 1.50 -5.03
N ASN A 251 -24.68 2.23 -4.94
CA ASN A 251 -24.64 3.50 -4.23
C ASN A 251 -24.53 4.65 -5.23
N ASN A 252 -25.25 5.74 -4.99
CA ASN A 252 -25.14 6.95 -5.81
C ASN A 252 -23.90 7.79 -5.44
N ALA A 253 -23.75 8.95 -6.07
CA ALA A 253 -22.63 9.87 -5.81
C ALA A 253 -22.61 10.44 -4.38
N GLU A 254 -23.73 10.40 -3.66
CA GLU A 254 -23.90 10.85 -2.27
C GLU A 254 -23.83 9.68 -1.27
N ASP A 255 -23.32 8.53 -1.71
CA ASP A 255 -23.23 7.28 -0.93
C ASP A 255 -24.60 6.75 -0.43
N ARG A 256 -25.70 7.09 -1.12
CA ARG A 256 -27.05 6.56 -0.81
C ARG A 256 -27.35 5.33 -1.66
N ALA A 257 -27.99 4.33 -1.04
CA ALA A 257 -28.36 3.10 -1.72
C ALA A 257 -29.52 3.30 -2.71
N ILE A 258 -29.33 2.85 -3.95
CA ILE A 258 -30.35 2.69 -4.98
C ILE A 258 -30.64 1.20 -5.10
N PHE A 259 -31.83 0.78 -4.67
CA PHE A 259 -32.24 -0.63 -4.73
C PHE A 259 -32.63 -1.05 -6.15
N LEU A 260 -32.14 -2.21 -6.56
CA LEU A 260 -32.36 -2.85 -7.86
C LEU A 260 -33.30 -4.05 -7.70
N THR A 261 -34.50 -3.81 -7.17
CA THR A 261 -35.47 -4.88 -6.84
C THR A 261 -36.35 -5.30 -8.00
N ASP A 262 -36.44 -4.48 -9.05
CA ASP A 262 -37.23 -4.74 -10.24
C ASP A 262 -36.60 -5.85 -11.11
N ILE A 263 -37.37 -6.90 -11.39
CA ILE A 263 -36.96 -8.05 -12.20
C ILE A 263 -36.54 -7.61 -13.61
N GLU A 264 -37.20 -6.63 -14.20
CA GLU A 264 -36.82 -6.11 -15.52
C GLU A 264 -35.48 -5.39 -15.48
N LYS A 265 -35.21 -4.61 -14.42
CA LYS A 265 -33.90 -3.98 -14.23
C LYS A 265 -32.81 -5.03 -14.07
N LEU A 266 -33.04 -6.07 -13.28
CA LEU A 266 -32.09 -7.17 -13.09
C LEU A 266 -31.79 -7.91 -14.41
N LYS A 267 -32.82 -8.20 -15.22
CA LYS A 267 -32.63 -8.78 -16.57
C LYS A 267 -31.83 -7.86 -17.49
N LYS A 268 -32.08 -6.55 -17.44
CA LYS A 268 -31.31 -5.56 -18.22
C LYS A 268 -29.85 -5.49 -17.79
N ILE A 269 -29.57 -5.62 -16.48
CA ILE A 269 -28.19 -5.69 -15.96
C ILE A 269 -27.48 -6.95 -16.45
N GLU A 270 -28.15 -8.10 -16.44
CA GLU A 270 -27.59 -9.38 -16.89
C GLU A 270 -27.10 -9.33 -18.35
N VAL A 271 -27.90 -8.71 -19.23
CA VAL A 271 -27.58 -8.59 -20.66
C VAL A 271 -26.78 -7.33 -21.03
N ALA A 272 -26.48 -6.46 -20.06
CA ALA A 272 -25.72 -5.23 -20.31
C ALA A 272 -24.34 -5.54 -20.88
N SER A 273 -23.97 -4.83 -21.95
CA SER A 273 -22.73 -5.02 -22.71
C SER A 273 -21.73 -3.87 -22.49
N SER A 274 -22.18 -2.81 -21.84
CA SER A 274 -21.40 -1.60 -21.62
C SER A 274 -21.73 -0.92 -20.28
N CYS A 275 -20.82 -0.07 -19.80
CA CYS A 275 -21.06 0.78 -18.63
C CYS A 275 -22.20 1.78 -18.87
N SER A 276 -22.42 2.21 -20.13
CA SER A 276 -23.57 3.03 -20.51
C SER A 276 -24.89 2.28 -20.37
N ASP A 277 -24.94 0.99 -20.72
CA ASP A 277 -26.14 0.16 -20.52
C ASP A 277 -26.48 0.08 -19.03
N LEU A 278 -25.47 -0.20 -18.17
CA LEU A 278 -25.66 -0.23 -16.73
C LEU A 278 -26.11 1.13 -16.17
N TYR A 279 -25.49 2.22 -16.62
CA TYR A 279 -25.90 3.57 -16.25
C TYR A 279 -27.36 3.84 -16.61
N ASN A 280 -27.79 3.46 -17.82
CA ASN A 280 -29.18 3.65 -18.27
C ASN A 280 -30.19 2.86 -17.43
N VAL A 281 -29.80 1.70 -16.87
CA VAL A 281 -30.65 0.94 -15.95
C VAL A 281 -30.74 1.59 -14.57
N VAL A 282 -29.62 2.10 -14.06
CA VAL A 282 -29.55 2.76 -12.74
C VAL A 282 -30.23 4.13 -12.78
N GLY A 283 -29.98 4.91 -13.83
CA GLY A 283 -30.54 6.25 -14.07
C GLY A 283 -29.65 7.41 -13.64
N GLU A 284 -28.61 7.16 -12.84
CA GLU A 284 -27.71 8.18 -12.31
C GLU A 284 -26.28 7.66 -12.11
N THR A 285 -25.36 8.57 -11.75
CA THR A 285 -23.97 8.22 -11.41
C THR A 285 -23.95 7.32 -10.19
N TYR A 286 -23.25 6.20 -10.30
CA TYR A 286 -23.25 5.18 -9.26
C TYR A 286 -21.90 4.51 -9.08
N TRP A 287 -21.79 3.78 -7.98
CA TRP A 287 -20.70 2.88 -7.70
C TRP A 287 -21.17 1.61 -7.00
N VAL A 288 -20.39 0.54 -7.18
CA VAL A 288 -20.50 -0.71 -6.43
C VAL A 288 -19.13 -1.07 -5.87
N ALA A 289 -19.06 -1.77 -4.75
CA ALA A 289 -17.79 -2.20 -4.18
C ALA A 289 -17.64 -3.72 -4.28
N THR A 290 -16.42 -4.14 -4.63
CA THR A 290 -15.98 -5.51 -4.33
C THR A 290 -16.03 -5.73 -2.82
N ARG A 291 -16.19 -6.98 -2.38
CA ARG A 291 -16.18 -7.33 -0.95
C ARG A 291 -14.95 -8.18 -0.65
N CYS A 292 -14.35 -7.94 0.51
CA CYS A 292 -13.22 -8.70 1.01
C CYS A 292 -13.67 -9.45 2.27
N ASP A 293 -13.67 -10.77 2.24
CA ASP A 293 -13.90 -11.54 3.47
C ASP A 293 -12.74 -11.28 4.44
N SER A 294 -13.07 -10.99 5.69
CA SER A 294 -12.10 -10.70 6.74
C SER A 294 -11.47 -11.98 7.27
N ILE A 295 -10.14 -11.98 7.44
CA ILE A 295 -9.42 -13.02 8.19
C ILE A 295 -9.23 -12.62 9.65
N ALA A 296 -9.16 -11.32 9.96
CA ALA A 296 -9.03 -10.83 11.33
C ALA A 296 -10.34 -11.00 12.13
N PHE A 297 -11.50 -10.85 11.48
CA PHE A 297 -12.82 -10.84 12.10
C PHE A 297 -13.76 -11.82 11.37
N GLN A 298 -13.92 -13.02 11.94
CA GLN A 298 -14.74 -14.08 11.34
C GLN A 298 -16.17 -13.59 11.02
N GLY A 299 -16.62 -13.82 9.78
CA GLY A 299 -17.95 -13.44 9.31
C GLY A 299 -18.09 -11.97 8.89
N ARG A 300 -17.07 -11.14 9.10
CA ARG A 300 -17.06 -9.75 8.62
C ARG A 300 -16.66 -9.70 7.14
N ARG A 301 -17.30 -8.79 6.41
CA ARG A 301 -16.94 -8.43 5.03
C ARG A 301 -16.58 -6.97 4.98
N LEU A 302 -15.36 -6.69 4.56
CA LEU A 302 -14.86 -5.34 4.36
C LEU A 302 -15.23 -4.84 2.96
N GLU A 303 -15.41 -3.53 2.83
CA GLU A 303 -15.48 -2.88 1.54
C GLU A 303 -14.13 -3.07 0.82
N GLY A 304 -14.13 -3.46 -0.45
CA GLY A 304 -12.94 -3.52 -1.29
C GLY A 304 -12.82 -2.28 -2.19
N THR A 305 -12.24 -2.49 -3.37
CA THR A 305 -12.20 -1.49 -4.44
C THR A 305 -13.62 -1.21 -4.97
N ARG A 306 -13.93 0.08 -5.18
CA ARG A 306 -15.16 0.57 -5.82
C ARG A 306 -15.01 0.55 -7.35
N ILE A 307 -16.04 0.12 -8.05
CA ILE A 307 -16.21 0.27 -9.50
C ILE A 307 -17.22 1.40 -9.69
N THR A 308 -16.82 2.46 -10.38
CA THR A 308 -17.60 3.70 -10.52
C THR A 308 -17.96 3.93 -11.99
N THR A 309 -19.20 4.32 -12.24
CA THR A 309 -19.68 4.77 -13.56
C THR A 309 -20.24 6.17 -13.41
N GLN A 310 -19.64 7.15 -14.10
CA GLN A 310 -20.08 8.54 -14.08
C GLN A 310 -20.38 9.02 -15.50
N ASN A 311 -21.49 9.73 -15.67
CA ASN A 311 -21.82 10.35 -16.95
C ASN A 311 -21.16 11.73 -17.03
N VAL A 312 -20.29 11.93 -18.01
CA VAL A 312 -19.58 13.22 -18.22
C VAL A 312 -20.28 14.10 -19.28
N GLY A 313 -21.56 13.83 -19.53
CA GLY A 313 -22.41 14.56 -20.47
C GLY A 313 -22.20 14.08 -21.90
N LYS A 314 -22.02 15.03 -22.84
CA LYS A 314 -21.88 14.70 -24.28
C LYS A 314 -20.59 13.96 -24.63
N THR A 315 -19.63 13.88 -23.69
CA THR A 315 -18.30 13.31 -23.91
C THR A 315 -18.19 11.83 -23.55
N GLY A 316 -19.27 11.21 -23.05
CA GLY A 316 -19.33 9.77 -22.76
C GLY A 316 -19.38 9.45 -21.26
N PHE A 317 -18.65 8.41 -20.86
CA PHE A 317 -18.68 7.89 -19.48
C PHE A 317 -17.28 7.74 -18.90
N ASP A 318 -17.13 8.15 -17.65
CA ASP A 318 -15.97 7.77 -16.84
C ASP A 318 -16.29 6.44 -16.16
N PHE A 319 -15.58 5.39 -16.57
CA PHE A 319 -15.66 4.06 -15.97
C PHE A 319 -14.32 3.70 -15.37
N ALA A 320 -14.29 3.57 -14.04
CA ALA A 320 -13.05 3.49 -13.29
C ALA A 320 -13.16 2.54 -12.10
N ILE A 321 -12.01 2.06 -11.63
CA ILE A 321 -11.89 1.50 -10.29
C ILE A 321 -11.25 2.52 -9.36
N ARG A 322 -11.74 2.61 -8.13
CA ARG A 322 -11.28 3.54 -7.10
C ARG A 322 -11.18 2.85 -5.76
N THR A 323 -10.08 3.06 -5.06
CA THR A 323 -9.90 2.54 -3.70
C THR A 323 -10.02 3.72 -2.73
N PRO A 324 -11.02 3.74 -1.84
CA PRO A 324 -11.11 4.76 -0.81
C PRO A 324 -9.87 4.70 0.07
N CYS A 325 -9.43 5.84 0.59
CA CYS A 325 -8.31 5.89 1.54
C CYS A 325 -8.71 6.67 2.79
N THR A 326 -9.86 6.32 3.36
CA THR A 326 -10.34 6.89 4.61
C THR A 326 -9.59 6.28 5.80
N PRO A 327 -9.46 7.02 6.92
CA PRO A 327 -8.85 6.47 8.12
C PRO A 327 -9.54 5.21 8.67
N SER A 328 -10.87 5.15 8.66
CA SER A 328 -11.56 3.94 9.08
C SER A 328 -11.14 2.71 8.27
N ARG A 329 -10.93 2.87 6.95
CA ARG A 329 -10.55 1.78 6.07
C ARG A 329 -9.12 1.32 6.32
N TRP A 330 -8.15 2.23 6.47
CA TRP A 330 -6.77 1.81 6.71
C TRP A 330 -6.60 1.02 8.01
N GLU A 331 -7.49 1.23 8.98
CA GLU A 331 -7.42 0.65 10.32
C GLU A 331 -7.92 -0.79 10.25
N GLU A 332 -9.05 -0.99 9.56
CA GLU A 332 -9.57 -2.32 9.22
C GLU A 332 -8.53 -3.14 8.46
N TYR A 333 -7.91 -2.58 7.41
CA TYR A 333 -6.93 -3.29 6.60
C TYR A 333 -5.59 -3.50 7.31
N GLN A 334 -5.22 -2.66 8.28
CA GLN A 334 -4.06 -2.89 9.14
C GLN A 334 -4.22 -4.13 10.02
N GLU A 335 -5.43 -4.38 10.53
CA GLU A 335 -5.75 -5.63 11.25
C GLU A 335 -5.69 -6.84 10.30
N GLU A 336 -6.23 -6.72 9.08
CA GLU A 336 -6.14 -7.80 8.08
C GLU A 336 -4.69 -8.12 7.69
N MET A 337 -3.86 -7.10 7.50
CA MET A 337 -2.44 -7.26 7.18
C MET A 337 -1.68 -7.95 8.33
N THR A 338 -2.04 -7.63 9.58
CA THR A 338 -1.49 -8.27 10.77
C THR A 338 -1.86 -9.75 10.82
N ALA A 339 -3.15 -10.06 10.69
CA ALA A 339 -3.63 -11.45 10.66
C ALA A 339 -3.06 -12.24 9.47
N ALA A 340 -2.96 -11.64 8.28
CA ALA A 340 -2.38 -12.28 7.10
C ALA A 340 -0.88 -12.57 7.28
N TRP A 341 -0.13 -11.69 7.91
CA TRP A 341 1.28 -11.92 8.23
C TRP A 341 1.47 -13.03 9.26
N GLU A 342 0.64 -13.04 10.32
CA GLU A 342 0.64 -14.13 11.30
C GLU A 342 0.34 -15.47 10.64
N ALA A 343 -0.63 -15.51 9.71
CA ALA A 343 -0.95 -16.72 8.95
C ALA A 343 0.22 -17.21 8.07
N ILE A 344 1.00 -16.31 7.46
CA ILE A 344 2.22 -16.70 6.73
C ILE A 344 3.25 -17.29 7.69
N CYS A 345 3.48 -16.62 8.82
CA CYS A 345 4.41 -17.09 9.84
C CYS A 345 4.01 -18.47 10.38
N GLU A 346 2.73 -18.68 10.66
CA GLU A 346 2.20 -19.96 11.13
C GLU A 346 2.32 -21.06 10.08
N ALA A 347 1.93 -20.78 8.83
CA ALA A 347 2.03 -21.73 7.72
C ALA A 347 3.47 -22.18 7.47
N TYR A 348 4.45 -21.31 7.67
CA TYR A 348 5.87 -21.63 7.45
C TYR A 348 6.60 -22.17 8.70
N CYS A 349 6.23 -21.72 9.90
CA CYS A 349 6.97 -22.03 11.13
C CYS A 349 6.38 -23.17 11.96
N SER A 350 5.16 -23.62 11.66
CA SER A 350 4.48 -24.71 12.40
C SER A 350 5.20 -26.05 12.29
N ASP A 351 5.87 -26.33 11.17
CA ASP A 351 6.66 -27.55 10.98
C ASP A 351 8.16 -27.31 11.32
N PRO A 352 8.70 -27.92 12.40
CA PRO A 352 10.10 -27.83 12.75
C PRO A 352 11.02 -28.58 11.78
N ASN A 353 10.50 -29.52 10.98
CA ASN A 353 11.21 -30.24 9.94
C ASN A 353 10.49 -30.01 8.61
N PRO A 354 10.63 -28.82 7.99
CA PRO A 354 9.86 -28.44 6.80
C PRO A 354 10.08 -29.50 5.73
N THR A 355 9.10 -30.40 5.62
CA THR A 355 9.07 -31.35 4.54
C THR A 355 8.90 -30.51 3.28
N ARG A 356 9.59 -30.87 2.19
CA ARG A 356 9.27 -30.30 0.87
C ARG A 356 7.93 -30.84 0.36
N ASP A 357 6.99 -31.10 1.26
CA ASP A 357 5.65 -31.53 0.93
C ASP A 357 4.97 -30.40 0.14
N SER A 358 4.39 -30.77 -0.99
CA SER A 358 3.73 -29.82 -1.90
C SER A 358 2.60 -29.08 -1.19
N ASN A 359 1.87 -29.77 -0.32
CA ASN A 359 0.70 -29.21 0.38
C ASN A 359 1.09 -28.08 1.35
N ALA A 360 2.18 -28.24 2.10
CA ALA A 360 2.68 -27.20 3.01
C ALA A 360 3.13 -25.95 2.23
N LEU A 361 3.77 -26.13 1.06
CA LEU A 361 4.16 -25.02 0.20
C LEU A 361 2.95 -24.29 -0.41
N ASP A 362 1.87 -25.01 -0.70
CA ASP A 362 0.64 -24.41 -1.24
C ASP A 362 -0.09 -23.56 -0.19
N ALA A 363 -0.11 -23.98 1.07
CA ALA A 363 -0.63 -23.15 2.17
C ALA A 363 0.16 -21.84 2.33
N VAL A 364 1.50 -21.90 2.27
CA VAL A 364 2.35 -20.70 2.33
C VAL A 364 2.09 -19.78 1.13
N LYS A 365 2.00 -20.32 -0.09
CA LYS A 365 1.65 -19.52 -1.29
C LYS A 365 0.31 -18.84 -1.14
N ALA A 366 -0.72 -19.56 -0.67
CA ALA A 366 -2.05 -19.00 -0.46
C ALA A 366 -2.03 -17.87 0.57
N ALA A 367 -1.28 -18.01 1.67
CA ALA A 367 -1.12 -16.97 2.67
C ALA A 367 -0.39 -15.73 2.12
N ILE A 368 0.66 -15.91 1.31
CA ILE A 368 1.36 -14.80 0.63
C ILE A 368 0.42 -14.05 -0.33
N LEU A 369 -0.35 -14.78 -1.15
CA LEU A 369 -1.32 -14.19 -2.06
C LEU A 369 -2.40 -13.40 -1.32
N ARG A 370 -2.86 -13.92 -0.17
CA ARG A 370 -3.83 -13.22 0.69
C ARG A 370 -3.26 -11.93 1.28
N MET A 371 -2.04 -11.95 1.81
CA MET A 371 -1.37 -10.73 2.29
C MET A 371 -1.20 -9.70 1.16
N THR A 372 -0.82 -10.16 -0.04
CA THR A 372 -0.73 -9.30 -1.22
C THR A 372 -2.07 -8.69 -1.60
N TYR A 373 -3.15 -9.46 -1.49
CA TYR A 373 -4.51 -8.99 -1.75
C TYR A 373 -4.92 -7.87 -0.78
N TYR A 374 -4.75 -8.06 0.54
CA TYR A 374 -5.06 -7.01 1.51
C TYR A 374 -4.17 -5.78 1.37
N TRP A 375 -2.91 -5.94 0.98
CA TRP A 375 -2.02 -4.80 0.75
C TRP A 375 -2.48 -3.88 -0.40
N VAL A 376 -3.08 -4.46 -1.44
CA VAL A 376 -3.53 -3.71 -2.63
C VAL A 376 -4.88 -3.01 -2.39
N GLN A 377 -5.67 -3.51 -1.44
CA GLN A 377 -7.02 -3.04 -1.11
C GLN A 377 -6.98 -1.99 -0.01
#